data_AF-A0A1R3TM06-F1
#
_entry.id   AF-A0A1R3TM06-F1
#
_cell.length_a   1.000
_cell.length_b   1.000
_cell.length_c   1.000
_cell.angle_alpha   90.00
_cell.angle_beta   90.00
_cell.angle_gamma   90.00
#
_symmetry.space_group_name_H-M   'P 1'
#
loop_
_entity.id
_entity.type
_entity.pdbx_description
1 polymer ?
#
loop_
_entity_poly.entity_id
_entity_poly.type
_entity_poly.pdbx_seq_one_letter_code
_entity_poly.pdbx_strand_id
1 'polypeptide(L)'
;MDDGSERLIPRQYVKNIDWEAQGRTLMHVYPATHGPHNPIGHSVGMAGGQNSFNIFSHNYDRMEEGMVFVLHTQWLEPLSAGCNVGDMYVVTRDGFENLSRHTQLETHCIAAEA
;
A
#
# COMPACT_ATOMS: atom_id res chain seq x y z
N MET A 1 10.49 4.53 -17.16
CA MET A 1 11.29 3.95 -18.25
C MET A 1 11.24 2.44 -18.08
N ASP A 2 11.40 1.68 -19.15
CA ASP A 2 11.29 0.21 -19.12
C ASP A 2 12.51 -0.46 -18.45
N ASP A 3 13.50 0.33 -18.04
CA ASP A 3 14.74 -0.10 -17.38
C ASP A 3 14.62 -0.29 -15.86
N GLY A 4 13.44 -0.04 -15.28
CA GLY A 4 13.21 -0.16 -13.84
C GLY A 4 13.76 1.00 -12.99
N SER A 5 14.37 2.01 -13.62
CA SER A 5 14.94 3.17 -12.91
C SER A 5 13.87 4.05 -12.27
N GLU A 6 14.24 4.80 -11.22
CA GLU A 6 13.34 5.77 -10.62
C GLU A 6 12.92 6.87 -11.60
N ARG A 7 11.65 7.25 -11.53
CA ARG A 7 11.10 8.40 -12.23
C ARG A 7 11.02 9.57 -11.27
N LEU A 8 11.70 10.67 -11.60
CA LEU A 8 11.58 11.93 -10.86
C LEU A 8 10.15 12.46 -10.99
N ILE A 9 9.54 12.81 -9.86
CA ILE A 9 8.23 13.46 -9.86
C ILE A 9 8.44 14.97 -10.03
N PRO A 10 7.80 15.60 -11.03
CA PRO A 10 7.88 17.05 -11.19
C PRO A 10 7.42 17.76 -9.92
N ARG A 11 8.24 18.67 -9.39
CA ARG A 11 7.83 19.54 -8.29
C ARG A 11 6.81 20.54 -8.83
N GLN A 12 5.67 20.63 -8.17
CA GLN A 12 4.60 21.54 -8.54
C GLN A 12 4.09 22.25 -7.30
N TYR A 13 3.56 23.45 -7.48
CA TYR A 13 2.90 24.18 -6.40
C TYR A 13 1.61 23.45 -6.00
N VAL A 14 1.40 23.27 -4.70
CA VAL A 14 0.19 22.67 -4.14
C VAL A 14 -0.69 23.80 -3.61
N LYS A 15 -1.79 24.07 -4.30
CA LYS A 15 -2.71 25.18 -3.96
C LYS A 15 -3.42 24.99 -2.62
N ASN A 16 -3.57 23.74 -2.16
CA ASN A 16 -4.24 23.43 -0.91
C ASN A 16 -3.28 23.65 0.28
N ILE A 17 -3.61 24.60 1.16
CA ILE A 17 -2.78 25.00 2.30
C ILE A 17 -2.55 23.87 3.32
N ASP A 18 -3.54 23.00 3.53
CA ASP A 18 -3.42 21.87 4.45
C ASP A 18 -2.47 20.82 3.90
N TRP A 19 -2.48 20.61 2.58
CA TRP A 19 -1.55 19.70 1.91
C TRP A 19 -0.13 20.28 1.88
N GLU A 20 0.01 21.58 1.65
CA GLU A 20 1.30 22.28 1.73
C GLU A 20 1.89 22.20 3.14
N ALA A 21 1.06 22.37 4.18
CA ALA A 21 1.47 22.30 5.59
C ALA A 21 1.97 20.91 6.04
N GLN A 22 1.53 19.83 5.39
CA GLN A 22 2.04 18.48 5.70
C GLN A 22 3.52 18.31 5.37
N GLY A 23 4.07 19.10 4.43
CA GLY A 23 5.50 19.14 4.11
C GLY A 23 6.11 17.85 3.54
N ARG A 24 5.32 16.77 3.38
CA ARG A 24 5.79 15.49 2.84
C ARG A 24 5.85 15.58 1.32
N THR A 25 7.05 15.47 0.76
CA THR A 25 7.25 15.49 -0.70
C THR A 25 7.72 14.13 -1.19
N LEU A 26 6.99 13.54 -2.14
CA LEU A 26 7.45 12.37 -2.88
C LEU A 26 8.34 12.85 -4.05
N MET A 27 9.61 12.48 -4.04
CA MET A 27 10.59 12.95 -5.04
C MET A 27 10.73 12.00 -6.23
N HIS A 28 10.55 10.70 -5.99
CA HIS A 28 10.76 9.65 -6.96
C HIS A 28 9.69 8.56 -6.80
N VAL A 29 9.31 7.92 -7.91
CA VAL A 29 8.61 6.63 -7.90
C VAL A 29 9.36 5.62 -8.72
N TYR A 30 9.36 4.37 -8.26
CA TYR A 30 9.82 3.25 -9.05
C TYR A 30 8.66 2.75 -9.92
N PRO A 31 8.91 2.35 -11.17
CA PRO A 31 7.92 1.66 -11.97
C PRO A 31 7.50 0.35 -11.28
N ALA A 32 6.25 -0.08 -11.52
CA ALA A 32 5.84 -1.41 -11.11
C ALA A 32 6.74 -2.43 -11.82
N THR A 33 7.54 -3.15 -11.05
CA THR A 33 8.49 -4.14 -11.55
C THR A 33 8.07 -5.54 -11.11
N HIS A 34 8.57 -6.56 -11.81
CA HIS A 34 8.38 -7.95 -11.37
C HIS A 34 9.16 -8.20 -10.08
N GLY A 35 8.47 -8.75 -9.07
CA GLY A 35 9.06 -9.12 -7.78
C GLY A 35 8.63 -8.23 -6.62
N PRO A 36 8.91 -8.64 -5.38
CA PRO A 36 8.37 -8.05 -4.14
C PRO A 36 9.10 -6.76 -3.71
N HIS A 37 9.42 -5.87 -4.65
CA HIS A 37 10.10 -4.60 -4.36
C HIS A 37 9.21 -3.57 -3.67
N ASN A 38 7.89 -3.69 -3.81
CA ASN A 38 6.92 -2.89 -3.05
C ASN A 38 6.37 -3.69 -1.87
N PRO A 39 6.11 -3.03 -0.71
CA PRO A 39 5.36 -3.65 0.37
C PRO A 39 4.01 -4.12 -0.17
N ILE A 40 3.69 -5.39 0.06
CA ILE A 40 2.39 -5.95 -0.29
C ILE A 40 1.43 -5.98 0.91
N GLY A 41 1.85 -5.44 2.05
CA GLY A 41 1.08 -5.43 3.28
C GLY A 41 1.93 -5.34 4.53
N HIS A 42 1.26 -5.35 5.68
CA HIS A 42 1.89 -5.34 6.99
C HIS A 42 0.96 -5.94 8.05
N SER A 43 1.52 -6.30 9.21
CA SER A 43 0.70 -6.73 10.34
C SER A 43 -0.16 -5.58 10.88
N VAL A 44 -1.30 -5.91 11.46
CA VAL A 44 -2.21 -4.95 12.09
C VAL A 44 -2.50 -5.42 13.52
N GLY A 45 -2.56 -4.49 14.47
CA GLY A 45 -2.75 -4.79 15.88
C GLY A 45 -3.02 -3.51 16.68
N MET A 46 -2.79 -3.53 17.98
CA MET A 46 -2.90 -2.33 18.81
C MET A 46 -1.91 -1.24 18.38
N ALA A 47 -2.35 0.03 18.43
CA ALA A 47 -1.55 1.20 18.06
C ALA A 47 -0.19 1.20 18.77
N GLY A 48 0.89 1.32 17.99
CA GLY A 48 2.28 1.27 18.48
C GLY A 48 3.04 -0.03 18.19
N GLY A 49 2.34 -1.13 17.86
CA GLY A 49 2.96 -2.41 17.43
C GLY A 49 2.83 -2.74 15.93
N GLN A 50 2.22 -1.84 15.16
CA GLN A 50 1.58 -2.12 13.85
C GLN A 50 2.53 -2.17 12.64
N ASN A 51 3.82 -1.88 12.82
CA ASN A 51 4.77 -1.78 11.68
C ASN A 51 5.95 -2.75 11.79
N SER A 52 5.93 -3.67 12.75
CA SER A 52 7.05 -4.58 12.99
C SER A 52 7.15 -5.69 11.94
N PHE A 53 6.03 -6.06 11.29
CA PHE A 53 6.00 -7.12 10.28
C PHE A 53 5.48 -6.60 8.94
N ASN A 54 6.33 -5.87 8.23
CA ASN A 54 6.04 -5.53 6.84
C ASN A 54 6.40 -6.69 5.92
N ILE A 55 5.60 -6.90 4.87
CA ILE A 55 5.84 -7.97 3.92
C ILE A 55 6.66 -7.42 2.76
N PHE A 56 7.95 -7.76 2.74
CA PHE A 56 8.94 -7.39 1.74
C PHE A 56 9.79 -8.60 1.34
N SER A 57 10.51 -8.53 0.21
CA SER A 57 11.46 -9.59 -0.21
C SER A 57 12.44 -10.04 0.86
N HIS A 58 12.84 -9.12 1.73
CA HIS A 58 13.93 -9.31 2.68
C HIS A 58 13.44 -9.49 4.12
N ASN A 59 12.12 -9.66 4.33
CA ASN A 59 11.61 -10.06 5.63
C ASN A 59 11.57 -11.59 5.71
N TYR A 60 12.34 -12.16 6.63
CA TYR A 60 12.46 -13.60 6.86
C TYR A 60 11.81 -14.04 8.18
N ASP A 61 11.10 -13.13 8.85
CA ASP A 61 10.41 -13.42 10.09
C ASP A 61 9.33 -14.49 9.87
N ARG A 62 9.09 -15.31 10.90
CA ARG A 62 8.08 -16.35 10.86
C ARG A 62 6.73 -15.78 11.30
N MET A 63 5.71 -16.09 10.52
CA MET A 63 4.33 -15.85 10.91
C MET A 63 3.90 -16.83 12.00
N GLU A 64 3.16 -16.35 13.00
CA GLU A 64 2.59 -17.15 14.08
C GLU A 64 1.05 -17.08 14.03
N GLU A 65 0.41 -18.13 14.55
CA GLU A 65 -1.05 -18.21 14.66
C GLU A 65 -1.62 -17.00 15.43
N GLY A 66 -2.71 -16.43 14.92
CA GLY A 66 -3.37 -15.25 15.49
C GLY A 66 -2.78 -13.91 15.03
N MET A 67 -1.66 -13.90 14.30
CA MET A 67 -1.19 -12.68 13.64
C MET A 67 -2.20 -12.25 12.57
N VAL A 68 -2.50 -10.95 12.54
CA VAL A 68 -3.41 -10.35 11.55
C VAL A 68 -2.60 -9.47 10.62
N PHE A 69 -2.85 -9.61 9.33
CA PHE A 69 -2.20 -8.84 8.27
C PHE A 69 -3.24 -8.13 7.41
N VAL A 70 -2.93 -6.91 7.02
CA VAL A 70 -3.54 -6.31 5.84
C VAL A 70 -2.63 -6.61 4.66
N LEU A 71 -3.16 -7.29 3.64
CA LEU A 71 -2.48 -7.46 2.37
C LEU A 71 -3.11 -6.51 1.39
N HIS A 72 -2.36 -5.53 0.92
CA HIS A 72 -2.84 -4.54 -0.02
C HIS A 72 -1.87 -4.37 -1.18
N THR A 73 -2.35 -4.73 -2.37
CA THR A 73 -1.64 -4.41 -3.60
C THR A 73 -1.93 -2.97 -3.96
N GLN A 74 -0.87 -2.19 -4.17
CA GLN A 74 -0.98 -0.80 -4.55
C GLN A 74 -0.17 -0.51 -5.79
N TRP A 75 -0.71 0.36 -6.64
CA TRP A 75 0.03 0.99 -7.72
C TRP A 75 -0.27 2.47 -7.74
N LEU A 76 0.71 3.25 -8.21
CA LEU A 76 0.62 4.69 -8.29
C LEU A 76 1.28 5.15 -9.58
N GLU A 77 0.56 5.94 -10.35
CA GLU A 77 1.08 6.80 -11.40
C GLU A 77 1.01 8.25 -10.90
N PRO A 78 2.15 8.85 -10.52
CA PRO A 78 2.18 10.19 -9.93
C PRO A 78 1.37 11.20 -10.72
N LEU A 79 0.60 12.03 -10.01
CA LEU A 79 -0.18 13.13 -10.58
C LEU A 79 -1.24 12.70 -11.61
N SER A 80 -1.51 11.41 -11.75
CA SER A 80 -2.45 10.87 -12.74
C SER A 80 -3.48 9.96 -12.07
N ALA A 81 -3.05 8.84 -11.50
CA ALA A 81 -3.94 7.83 -10.95
C ALA A 81 -3.23 6.94 -9.94
N GLY A 82 -3.99 6.22 -9.15
CA GLY A 82 -3.47 5.17 -8.29
C GLY A 82 -4.60 4.30 -7.79
N CYS A 83 -4.25 3.13 -7.27
CA CYS A 83 -5.19 2.26 -6.62
C CYS A 83 -4.50 1.54 -5.46
N ASN A 84 -5.24 1.36 -4.38
CA ASN A 84 -4.85 0.52 -3.27
C ASN A 84 -6.07 -0.35 -2.94
N VAL A 85 -5.91 -1.66 -3.12
CA VAL A 85 -6.93 -2.65 -2.80
C VAL A 85 -6.30 -3.69 -1.90
N GLY A 86 -6.98 -4.01 -0.82
CA GLY A 86 -6.50 -5.00 0.11
C GLY A 86 -7.59 -5.70 0.88
N ASP A 87 -7.18 -6.81 1.49
CA ASP A 87 -7.98 -7.68 2.32
C ASP A 87 -7.28 -7.88 3.65
N MET A 88 -8.08 -8.13 4.69
CA MET A 88 -7.57 -8.49 6.00
C MET A 88 -7.53 -10.01 6.16
N TYR A 89 -6.38 -10.53 6.58
CA TYR A 89 -6.17 -11.95 6.81
C TYR A 89 -5.73 -12.22 8.24
N VAL A 90 -6.16 -13.35 8.80
CA VAL A 90 -5.59 -13.90 10.04
C VAL A 90 -4.83 -15.18 9.73
N VAL A 91 -3.65 -15.32 10.32
CA VAL A 91 -2.87 -16.57 10.29
C VAL A 91 -3.53 -17.57 11.23
N THR A 92 -3.81 -18.76 10.72
CA THR A 92 -4.38 -19.86 11.50
C THR A 92 -3.34 -20.98 11.61
N ARG A 93 -3.55 -21.95 12.50
CA ARG A 93 -2.65 -23.10 12.65
C ARG A 93 -2.32 -23.80 11.32
N ASP A 94 -3.31 -23.89 10.44
CA ASP A 94 -3.24 -24.70 9.22
C ASP A 94 -3.18 -23.84 7.94
N GLY A 95 -3.03 -22.51 8.06
CA GLY A 95 -2.96 -21.59 6.92
C GLY A 95 -3.39 -20.17 7.26
N PHE A 96 -4.41 -19.66 6.56
CA PHE A 96 -4.93 -18.30 6.75
C PHE A 96 -6.44 -18.22 6.46
N GLU A 97 -7.11 -17.23 7.04
CA GLU A 97 -8.51 -16.91 6.78
C GLU A 97 -8.63 -15.46 6.31
N ASN A 98 -9.39 -15.22 5.23
CA ASN A 98 -9.75 -13.87 4.79
C ASN A 98 -10.94 -13.35 5.62
N LEU A 99 -10.67 -12.40 6.51
CA LEU A 99 -11.65 -11.75 7.38
C LEU A 99 -12.53 -10.73 6.62
N SER A 100 -12.08 -10.27 5.46
CA SER A 100 -12.78 -9.30 4.60
C SER A 100 -13.57 -9.97 3.46
N ARG A 101 -13.65 -11.30 3.42
CA ARG A 101 -14.27 -12.07 2.32
C ARG A 101 -15.74 -11.74 2.02
N HIS A 102 -16.43 -11.10 2.95
CA HIS A 102 -17.83 -10.69 2.81
C HIS A 102 -17.99 -9.21 2.44
N THR A 103 -16.88 -8.47 2.32
CA THR A 103 -16.85 -7.10 1.86
C THR A 103 -16.79 -7.09 0.34
N GLN A 104 -17.88 -6.67 -0.30
CA GLN A 104 -17.90 -6.50 -1.75
C GLN A 104 -17.04 -5.29 -2.14
N LEU A 105 -16.11 -5.51 -3.08
CA LEU A 105 -15.38 -4.45 -3.76
C LEU A 105 -16.20 -4.02 -4.97
N GLU A 106 -16.88 -2.89 -4.87
CA GLU A 106 -17.57 -2.26 -5.97
C GLU A 106 -16.97 -0.89 -6.27
N THR A 107 -16.94 -0.52 -7.55
CA THR A 107 -16.46 0.80 -7.96
C THR A 107 -17.53 1.84 -7.65
N HIS A 108 -17.24 2.74 -6.72
CA HIS A 108 -18.00 3.97 -6.56
C HIS A 108 -17.34 5.09 -7.39
N CYS A 109 -17.96 5.45 -8.52
CA CYS A 109 -17.47 6.54 -9.36
C CYS A 109 -17.97 7.89 -8.82
N ILE A 110 -17.04 8.74 -8.40
CA ILE A 110 -17.33 10.13 -8.06
C ILE A 110 -17.27 10.96 -9.35
N ALA A 111 -18.23 11.87 -9.55
CA ALA A 111 -18.20 12.78 -10.69
C ALA A 111 -16.92 13.61 -10.66
N ALA A 112 -16.25 13.77 -11.81
CA ALA A 112 -15.11 14.68 -11.91
C ALA A 112 -15.60 16.11 -11.61
N GLU A 113 -14.92 16.80 -10.68
CA GLU A 113 -15.13 18.24 -10.51
C GLU A 113 -14.75 18.95 -11.83
N ALA A 114 -15.62 19.85 -12.29
CA ALA A 114 -15.52 20.54 -13.58
C ALA A 114 -14.46 21.65 -13.58
#